data_AF-K2H8Q3-F1
#
_entry.id   AF-K2H8Q3-F1
#
_cell.length_a   1.000
_cell.length_b   1.000
_cell.length_c   1.000
_cell.angle_alpha   90.00
_cell.angle_beta   90.00
_cell.angle_gamma   90.00
#
_symmetry.space_group_name_H-M   'P 1'
#
loop_
_entity.id
_entity.type
_entity.pdbx_description
1 polymer ?
#
loop_
_entity_poly.entity_id
_entity_poly.type
_entity_poly.pdbx_seq_one_letter_code
_entity_poly.pdbx_strand_id
1 'polypeptide(L)'
;MVRKLKYHESKLLKKVDFVDWRRDKGIRKAGIMARFHIHDESEFEAYEKAVLNLRKLSFLLQKLPKDDAFRMVLTKRICDRLFV
;
A
#
# COMPACT_ATOMS: atom_id res chain seq x y z
N MET A 1 -26.65 0.89 6.36
CA MET A 1 -26.63 -0.58 6.48
C MET A 1 -27.65 -1.14 5.50
N VAL A 2 -27.27 -2.02 4.58
CA VAL A 2 -28.16 -2.50 3.49
C VAL A 2 -28.80 -3.82 3.91
N ARG A 3 -30.06 -4.04 3.51
CA ARG A 3 -30.77 -5.32 3.77
C ARG A 3 -30.03 -6.50 3.16
N LYS A 4 -30.15 -7.68 3.77
CA LYS A 4 -29.63 -8.93 3.19
C LYS A 4 -30.41 -9.28 1.91
N LEU A 5 -29.70 -9.54 0.82
CA LEU A 5 -30.29 -9.95 -0.46
C LEU A 5 -30.79 -11.39 -0.38
N LYS A 6 -31.94 -11.67 -1.01
CA LYS A 6 -32.46 -13.03 -1.23
C LYS A 6 -31.57 -13.76 -2.25
N TYR A 7 -31.68 -15.08 -2.31
CA TYR A 7 -30.87 -15.91 -3.20
C TYR A 7 -30.90 -15.47 -4.66
N HIS A 8 -32.09 -15.19 -5.22
CA HIS A 8 -32.23 -14.73 -6.60
C HIS A 8 -31.64 -13.34 -6.82
N GLU A 9 -31.75 -12.44 -5.85
CA GLU A 9 -31.21 -11.08 -5.92
C GLU A 9 -29.68 -11.10 -5.88
N SER A 10 -29.09 -11.92 -5.00
CA SER A 10 -27.63 -12.12 -4.93
C SER A 10 -27.08 -12.76 -6.21
N LYS A 11 -27.85 -13.67 -6.84
CA LYS A 11 -27.46 -14.27 -8.13
C LYS A 11 -27.40 -13.25 -9.26
N LEU A 12 -28.27 -12.23 -9.25
CA LEU A 12 -28.26 -11.12 -10.22
C LEU A 12 -27.20 -10.07 -9.88
N LEU A 13 -27.03 -9.74 -8.60
CA LEU A 13 -26.20 -8.65 -8.10
C LEU A 13 -24.82 -9.11 -7.60
N LYS A 14 -24.17 -10.04 -8.31
CA LYS A 14 -22.88 -10.63 -7.89
C LYS A 14 -21.71 -9.66 -7.80
N LYS A 15 -21.76 -8.55 -8.53
CA LYS A 15 -20.68 -7.54 -8.59
C LYS A 15 -20.97 -6.32 -7.71
N VAL A 16 -22.13 -6.28 -7.06
CA VAL A 16 -22.57 -5.13 -6.28
C VAL A 16 -22.17 -5.36 -4.83
N ASP A 17 -21.16 -4.63 -4.39
CA ASP A 17 -20.77 -4.48 -2.99
C ASP A 17 -20.69 -2.97 -2.73
N PHE A 18 -21.28 -2.52 -1.63
CA PHE A 18 -21.32 -1.11 -1.24
C PHE A 18 -20.17 -0.73 -0.28
N VAL A 19 -19.45 -1.73 0.25
CA VAL A 19 -18.39 -1.56 1.23
C VAL A 19 -17.04 -1.92 0.62
N ASP A 20 -16.93 -3.07 -0.04
CA ASP A 20 -15.69 -3.53 -0.66
C ASP A 20 -15.70 -3.31 -2.18
N TRP A 21 -15.16 -2.18 -2.62
CA TRP A 21 -14.89 -1.95 -4.03
C TRP A 21 -13.52 -2.47 -4.43
N ARG A 22 -13.47 -3.31 -5.48
CA ARG A 22 -12.23 -3.96 -5.97
C ARG A 22 -11.07 -3.01 -6.27
N ARG A 23 -11.34 -1.75 -6.61
CA ARG A 23 -10.31 -0.74 -6.90
C ARG A 23 -9.83 -0.02 -5.64
N ASP A 24 -10.61 -0.10 -4.58
CA ASP A 24 -10.31 0.55 -3.32
C ASP A 24 -9.41 -0.33 -2.45
N LYS A 25 -8.49 0.31 -1.74
CA LYS A 25 -7.69 -0.33 -0.68
C LYS A 25 -8.16 0.11 0.72
N GLY A 26 -9.30 0.80 0.80
CA GLY A 26 -9.87 1.39 2.01
C GLY A 26 -9.96 0.43 3.19
N ILE A 27 -10.43 -0.81 2.98
CA ILE A 27 -10.54 -1.81 4.06
C ILE A 27 -9.17 -2.15 4.66
N ARG A 28 -8.15 -2.31 3.81
CA ARG A 28 -6.78 -2.60 4.26
C ARG A 28 -6.19 -1.40 5.01
N LYS A 29 -6.39 -0.18 4.48
CA LYS A 29 -5.96 1.08 5.10
C LYS A 29 -6.59 1.24 6.48
N ALA A 30 -7.92 1.15 6.57
CA ALA A 30 -8.66 1.23 7.83
C ALA A 30 -8.21 0.17 8.84
N GLY A 31 -7.96 -1.07 8.39
CA GLY A 31 -7.44 -2.13 9.26
C GLY A 31 -6.03 -1.88 9.78
N ILE A 32 -5.15 -1.22 9.00
CA ILE A 32 -3.82 -0.82 9.46
C ILE A 32 -3.92 0.34 10.45
N MET A 33 -4.69 1.38 10.10
CA MET A 33 -4.91 2.55 10.96
C MET A 33 -5.47 2.14 12.33
N ALA A 34 -6.45 1.23 12.36
CA ALA A 34 -7.00 0.69 13.60
C ALA A 34 -5.97 -0.10 14.42
N ARG A 35 -5.12 -0.92 13.78
CA ARG A 35 -4.08 -1.71 14.49
C ARG A 35 -3.00 -0.84 15.11
N PHE A 36 -2.60 0.23 14.43
CA PHE A 36 -1.52 1.12 14.89
C PHE A 36 -2.03 2.42 15.53
N HIS A 37 -3.34 2.54 15.77
CA HIS A 37 -3.97 3.72 16.37
C HIS A 37 -3.64 5.03 15.63
N ILE A 38 -3.56 4.96 14.29
CA ILE A 38 -3.38 6.15 13.45
C ILE A 38 -4.75 6.81 13.28
N HIS A 39 -4.90 8.00 13.84
CA HIS A 39 -6.16 8.73 13.82
C HIS A 39 -6.33 9.60 12.57
N ASP A 40 -5.23 10.11 12.02
CA ASP A 40 -5.26 10.98 10.84
C ASP A 40 -4.99 10.19 9.56
N GLU A 41 -5.87 10.35 8.59
CA GLU A 41 -5.72 9.77 7.27
C GLU A 41 -4.52 10.36 6.52
N SER A 42 -4.22 11.64 6.74
CA SER A 42 -3.12 12.35 6.07
C SER A 42 -1.75 11.81 6.48
N GLU A 43 -1.60 11.43 7.76
CA GLU A 43 -0.41 10.82 8.32
C GLU A 43 -0.14 9.45 7.68
N PHE A 44 -1.17 8.61 7.57
CA PHE A 44 -1.06 7.32 6.88
C PHE A 44 -0.63 7.50 5.42
N GLU A 45 -1.22 8.47 4.72
CA GLU A 45 -0.85 8.77 3.33
C GLU A 45 0.59 9.25 3.19
N ALA A 46 1.09 10.03 4.15
CA ALA A 46 2.49 10.45 4.17
C ALA A 46 3.44 9.25 4.30
N TYR A 47 3.13 8.30 5.19
CA TYR A 47 3.89 7.05 5.30
C TYR A 47 3.82 6.20 4.04
N GLU A 48 2.63 6.01 3.47
CA GLU A 48 2.46 5.26 2.23
C GLU A 48 3.27 5.89 1.08
N LYS A 49 3.22 7.21 0.93
CA LYS A 49 4.00 7.94 -0.09
C LYS A 49 5.51 7.75 0.13
N ALA A 50 6.00 7.85 1.37
CA ALA A 50 7.41 7.64 1.68
C ALA A 50 7.88 6.22 1.29
N VAL A 51 7.12 5.19 1.66
CA VAL A 51 7.42 3.79 1.33
C VAL A 51 7.34 3.56 -0.19
N LEU A 52 6.35 4.12 -0.88
CA LEU A 52 6.23 4.01 -2.33
C LEU A 52 7.42 4.64 -3.06
N ASN A 53 7.87 5.81 -2.61
CA ASN A 53 9.05 6.47 -3.18
C ASN A 53 10.32 5.65 -2.95
N LEU A 54 10.48 5.08 -1.75
CA LEU A 54 11.60 4.20 -1.45
C LEU A 54 11.61 2.93 -2.31
N ARG A 55 10.44 2.32 -2.54
CA ARG A 55 10.30 1.16 -3.45
C ARG A 55 10.58 1.50 -4.91
N LYS A 56 10.15 2.67 -5.38
CA LYS A 56 10.48 3.17 -6.72
C LYS A 56 11.99 3.33 -6.86
N LEU A 57 12.64 3.96 -5.87
CA LEU A 57 14.08 4.13 -5.86
C LEU A 57 14.82 2.79 -5.85
N SER A 58 14.40 1.84 -5.00
CA SER A 58 15.02 0.50 -4.97
C SER A 58 14.86 -0.25 -6.30
N PHE A 59 13.71 -0.11 -6.97
CA PHE A 59 13.48 -0.71 -8.27
C PHE A 59 14.34 -0.08 -9.37
N LEU A 60 14.55 1.24 -9.34
CA LEU A 60 15.48 1.92 -10.25
C LEU A 60 16.92 1.47 -10.01
N LEU A 61 17.35 1.36 -8.75
CA LEU A 61 18.68 0.85 -8.42
C LEU A 61 18.89 -0.60 -8.86
N GLN A 62 17.85 -1.43 -8.78
CA GLN A 62 17.93 -2.82 -9.23
C GLN A 62 18.21 -2.94 -10.73
N LYS A 63 17.72 -1.98 -11.54
CA LYS A 63 17.93 -1.94 -13.00
C LYS A 63 19.33 -1.53 -13.42
N LEU A 64 20.12 -0.88 -12.54
CA LEU A 64 21.49 -0.51 -12.83
C LEU A 64 22.42 -1.74 -12.86
N PRO A 65 23.53 -1.71 -13.60
CA PRO A 65 24.56 -2.76 -13.54
C PRO A 65 25.06 -2.99 -12.12
N LYS A 66 25.49 -4.23 -11.81
CA LYS A 66 25.97 -4.58 -10.47
C LYS A 66 27.28 -3.87 -10.09
N ASP A 67 28.12 -3.59 -11.09
CA ASP A 67 29.45 -2.99 -10.91
C ASP A 67 29.43 -1.47 -10.85
N ASP A 68 28.26 -0.85 -10.96
CA ASP A 68 28.11 0.60 -10.85
C ASP A 68 28.37 1.06 -9.41
N ALA A 69 29.41 1.87 -9.23
CA ALA A 69 29.77 2.47 -7.94
C ALA A 69 28.62 3.30 -7.35
N PHE A 70 27.81 3.96 -8.19
CA PHE A 70 26.66 4.74 -7.73
C PHE A 70 25.60 3.86 -7.09
N ARG A 71 25.28 2.71 -7.72
CA ARG A 71 24.36 1.71 -7.16
C ARG A 71 24.84 1.23 -5.79
N MET A 72 26.12 0.86 -5.67
CA MET A 72 26.67 0.37 -4.40
C MET A 72 26.56 1.40 -3.28
N VAL A 73 26.94 2.66 -3.55
CA VAL A 73 26.91 3.74 -2.56
C VAL A 73 25.47 4.04 -2.13
N LEU A 74 24.53 4.15 -3.08
CA LEU A 74 23.14 4.47 -2.76
C LEU A 74 22.43 3.34 -2.03
N THR A 75 22.65 2.07 -2.44
CA THR A 75 22.10 0.91 -1.73
C THR A 75 22.60 0.89 -0.30
N LYS A 76 23.89 1.12 -0.05
CA LYS A 76 24.43 1.20 1.31
C LYS A 76 23.76 2.31 2.12
N ARG A 77 23.64 3.52 1.57
CA ARG A 77 22.96 4.64 2.26
C ARG A 77 21.50 4.35 2.60
N ILE A 78 20.76 3.68 1.72
CA ILE A 78 19.37 3.29 1.98
C ILE A 78 19.31 2.26 3.11
N CYS A 79 20.17 1.24 3.07
CA CYS A 79 20.24 0.22 4.11
C CYS A 79 20.60 0.84 5.48
N ASP A 80 21.61 1.71 5.51
CA ASP A 80 22.03 2.41 6.72
C ASP A 80 20.84 3.22 7.28
N ARG A 81 20.08 3.94 6.46
CA ARG A 81 18.96 4.74 6.97
C ARG A 81 17.74 3.92 7.45
N LEU A 82 17.58 2.68 6.99
CA LEU A 82 16.42 1.83 7.32
C LEU A 82 16.67 0.89 8.50
N PHE A 83 17.91 0.47 8.71
CA PHE A 83 18.29 -0.54 9.71
C PHE A 83 19.12 0.01 10.88
N VAL A 84 19.59 1.27 10.81
CA VAL A 84 20.23 1.99 11.92
C VAL A 84 19.18 2.63 12.79
#